data_AF-A0A8J5HPT1-F1
#
_entry.id   AF-A0A8J5HPT1-F1
#
_cell.length_a   1.000
_cell.length_b   1.000
_cell.length_c   1.000
_cell.angle_alpha   90.00
_cell.angle_beta   90.00
_cell.angle_gamma   90.00
#
_symmetry.space_group_name_H-M   'P 1'
#
loop_
_entity.id
_entity.type
_entity.pdbx_description
1 polymer ?
#
loop_
_entity_poly.entity_id
_entity_poly.type
_entity_poly.pdbx_seq_one_letter_code
_entity_poly.pdbx_strand_id
1 'polypeptide(L)'
;MDGAAIKDVMVLGFRQSPFVIRVGITLLRKKAEHEFLEPVYKSTVIVEYIDEVWPGRGSDGSSSILPTDPIDHIVTWFWAAYIQR
;
A
#
# COMPACT_ATOMS: atom_id res chain seq x y z
N MET A 1 -21.39 -23.16 17.98
CA MET A 1 -20.95 -21.76 17.91
C MET A 1 -19.91 -21.71 16.82
N ASP A 2 -20.42 -21.37 15.65
CA ASP A 2 -19.81 -21.57 14.35
C ASP A 2 -18.80 -20.49 13.99
N GLY A 3 -17.80 -20.87 13.19
CA GLY A 3 -17.36 -20.10 12.04
C GLY A 3 -16.80 -18.69 12.28
N ALA A 4 -15.55 -18.63 12.74
CA ALA A 4 -14.65 -17.56 12.33
C ALA A 4 -13.31 -18.22 11.98
N ALA A 5 -13.23 -18.77 10.77
CA ALA A 5 -11.97 -19.19 10.19
C ALA A 5 -11.07 -17.95 10.13
N ILE A 6 -10.14 -17.86 11.06
CA ILE A 6 -9.07 -16.86 11.02
C ILE A 6 -8.33 -17.15 9.71
N LYS A 7 -8.35 -16.20 8.78
CA LYS A 7 -7.52 -16.23 7.57
C LYS A 7 -6.06 -16.19 8.02
N ASP A 8 -5.46 -17.35 8.22
CA ASP A 8 -4.34 -17.52 9.15
C ASP A 8 -3.03 -16.85 8.71
N VAL A 9 -2.84 -16.52 7.43
CA VAL A 9 -1.65 -15.78 6.97
C VAL A 9 -1.99 -14.87 5.78
N MET A 10 -1.76 -13.56 5.95
CA MET A 10 -1.79 -12.59 4.85
C MET A 10 -0.38 -12.30 4.34
N VAL A 11 -0.16 -12.50 3.03
CA VAL A 11 1.10 -12.12 2.39
C VAL A 11 0.87 -10.83 1.61
N LEU A 12 1.46 -9.74 2.10
CA LEU A 12 1.40 -8.43 1.45
C LEU A 12 2.55 -8.29 0.45
N GLY A 13 2.22 -8.10 -0.82
CA GLY A 13 3.24 -7.77 -1.83
C GLY A 13 2.78 -8.04 -3.26
N PHE A 14 3.57 -7.57 -4.22
CA PHE A 14 3.30 -7.79 -5.63
C PHE A 14 3.51 -9.27 -5.99
N ARG A 15 2.50 -9.93 -6.56
CA ARG A 15 2.51 -11.38 -6.82
C ARG A 15 3.67 -11.84 -7.72
N GLN A 16 4.16 -10.98 -8.63
CA GLN A 16 5.30 -11.29 -9.49
C GLN A 16 6.67 -10.96 -8.88
N SER A 17 6.70 -10.43 -7.65
CA SER A 17 7.97 -10.15 -6.95
C SER A 17 8.70 -11.46 -6.60
N PRO A 18 9.99 -11.60 -6.93
CA PRO A 18 10.76 -12.81 -6.60
C PRO A 18 10.85 -13.07 -5.09
N PHE A 19 10.68 -12.05 -4.24
CA PHE A 19 10.63 -12.19 -2.79
C PHE A 19 9.27 -12.78 -2.33
N VAL A 20 8.17 -12.29 -2.90
CA VAL A 20 6.80 -12.76 -2.59
C VAL A 20 6.57 -14.17 -3.12
N ILE A 21 7.08 -14.49 -4.32
CA ILE A 21 7.01 -15.83 -4.92
C ILE A 21 7.62 -16.90 -4.00
N ARG A 22 8.77 -16.60 -3.36
CA ARG A 22 9.44 -17.54 -2.43
C ARG A 22 8.57 -17.86 -1.21
N VAL A 23 7.92 -16.85 -0.65
CA VAL A 23 6.97 -17.02 0.47
C VAL A 23 5.78 -17.87 0.01
N GLY A 24 5.23 -17.58 -1.17
CA GLY A 24 4.16 -18.36 -1.77
C GLY A 24 4.47 -19.85 -1.92
N ILE A 25 5.64 -20.19 -2.47
CA ILE A 25 6.09 -21.58 -2.61
C ILE A 25 6.17 -22.28 -1.25
N THR A 26 6.61 -21.56 -0.21
CA THR A 26 6.77 -22.10 1.14
C THR A 26 5.41 -22.38 1.78
N LEU A 27 4.44 -21.47 1.61
CA LEU A 27 3.08 -21.63 2.13
C LEU A 27 2.32 -22.74 1.39
N LEU A 28 2.47 -22.82 0.06
CA LEU A 28 1.93 -23.92 -0.73
C LEU A 28 2.46 -25.28 -0.27
N ARG A 29 3.76 -25.37 0.04
CA ARG A 29 4.36 -26.61 0.59
C ARG A 29 3.86 -26.97 1.98
N LYS A 30 3.54 -25.99 2.81
CA LYS A 30 3.00 -26.20 4.17
C LYS A 30 1.49 -26.48 4.19
N LYS A 31 0.82 -26.46 3.03
CA LYS A 31 -0.65 -26.53 2.93
C LYS A 31 -1.36 -25.48 3.79
N ALA A 32 -0.72 -24.34 4.00
CA ALA A 32 -1.30 -23.26 4.78
C ALA A 32 -2.25 -22.46 3.90
N GLU A 33 -3.47 -22.26 4.37
CA GLU A 33 -4.39 -21.31 3.75
C GLU A 33 -3.80 -19.90 3.88
N HIS A 34 -3.68 -19.21 2.75
CA HIS A 34 -3.11 -17.87 2.71
C HIS A 34 -3.80 -17.05 1.64
N GLU A 35 -3.95 -15.76 1.92
CA GLU A 35 -4.46 -14.79 0.97
C GLU A 35 -3.32 -13.86 0.54
N PHE A 36 -3.12 -13.74 -0.77
CA PHE A 36 -2.24 -12.73 -1.33
C PHE A 36 -3.02 -11.43 -1.44
N LEU A 37 -2.59 -10.43 -0.69
CA LEU A 37 -3.05 -9.06 -0.86
C LEU A 37 -2.01 -8.33 -1.70
N GLU A 38 -2.40 -7.94 -2.92
CA GLU A 38 -1.60 -6.98 -3.66
C GLU A 38 -1.73 -5.62 -2.95
N PRO A 39 -0.60 -5.00 -2.55
CA PRO A 39 -0.64 -3.70 -1.90
C PRO A 39 -1.31 -2.72 -2.86
N VAL A 40 -2.24 -1.94 -2.32
CA VAL A 40 -3.21 -1.12 -3.04
C VAL A 40 -2.55 -0.40 -4.23
N TYR A 41 -3.08 -0.65 -5.43
CA TYR A 41 -2.64 -0.11 -6.73
C TYR A 41 -2.96 1.40 -6.89
N LYS A 42 -3.03 2.13 -5.79
CA LYS A 42 -3.33 3.57 -5.73
C LYS A 42 -2.47 4.18 -4.63
N SER A 43 -1.17 4.27 -4.90
CA SER A 43 -0.20 4.91 -4.01
C SER A 43 -0.66 6.32 -3.60
N THR A 44 -1.34 7.04 -4.48
CA THR A 44 -1.90 8.37 -4.21
C THR A 44 -2.83 8.38 -2.99
N VAL A 45 -3.72 7.38 -2.85
CA VAL A 45 -4.66 7.29 -1.72
C VAL A 45 -3.92 7.01 -0.40
N ILE A 46 -2.85 6.21 -0.45
CA ILE A 46 -2.01 5.95 0.72
C ILE A 46 -1.27 7.22 1.14
N VAL A 47 -0.77 7.99 0.17
CA VAL A 47 -0.06 9.26 0.43
C VAL A 47 -1.02 10.29 1.04
N GLU A 48 -2.23 10.45 0.51
CA GLU A 48 -3.27 11.29 1.10
C GLU A 48 -3.59 10.88 2.54
N TYR A 49 -3.82 9.59 2.77
CA TYR A 49 -4.14 9.08 4.10
C TYR A 49 -3.02 9.32 5.12
N ILE A 50 -1.75 9.17 4.71
CA ILE A 50 -0.61 9.46 5.60
C ILE A 50 -0.58 10.94 5.96
N ASP A 51 -0.83 11.82 4.99
CA ASP A 51 -0.88 13.26 5.20
C ASP A 51 -2.01 13.67 6.16
N GLU A 52 -3.19 13.05 6.02
CA GLU A 52 -4.34 13.27 6.88
C GLU A 52 -4.12 12.79 8.32
N VAL A 53 -3.49 11.63 8.51
CA VAL A 53 -3.36 10.98 9.83
C VAL A 53 -2.17 11.53 10.64
N TRP A 54 -1.11 12.01 9.97
CA TRP A 54 0.09 12.54 10.63
C TRP A 54 0.47 13.95 10.18
N PRO A 55 -0.38 14.96 10.39
CA PRO A 55 -0.05 16.32 10.03
C PRO A 55 1.17 16.83 10.82
N GLY A 56 2.15 17.42 10.13
CA GLY A 56 3.24 18.20 10.75
C GLY A 56 4.40 17.39 11.35
N ARG A 57 4.60 16.14 10.93
CA ARG A 57 5.61 15.23 11.52
C ARG A 57 7.01 15.26 10.87
N GLY A 58 7.31 16.25 10.03
CA GLY A 58 8.62 16.38 9.37
C GLY A 58 9.60 17.23 10.17
N SER A 59 10.87 17.11 9.81
CA SER A 59 12.00 17.66 10.57
C SER A 59 12.10 19.18 10.61
N ASP A 60 11.32 19.89 9.80
CA ASP A 60 11.36 21.35 9.62
C ASP A 60 10.09 22.07 10.12
N GLY A 61 9.11 21.35 10.68
CA GLY A 61 7.85 21.93 11.17
C GLY A 61 6.85 22.31 10.08
N SER A 62 7.13 21.98 8.81
CA SER A 62 6.26 22.21 7.65
C SER A 62 6.18 20.92 6.85
N SER A 63 5.15 20.10 7.09
CA SER A 63 5.26 18.71 6.66
C SER A 63 3.92 18.12 6.24
N SER A 64 3.28 18.80 5.29
CA SER A 64 2.39 18.10 4.37
C SER A 64 3.24 17.57 3.22
N ILE A 65 3.10 16.28 2.90
CA ILE A 65 3.74 15.67 1.73
C ILE A 65 3.03 16.07 0.44
N LEU A 66 1.82 16.62 0.55
CA LEU A 66 1.02 17.11 -0.56
C LEU A 66 1.23 18.61 -0.77
N PRO A 67 1.28 19.08 -2.03
CA PRO A 67 1.30 20.51 -2.30
C PRO A 67 0.03 21.18 -1.80
N THR A 68 0.19 22.32 -1.10
CA THR A 68 -0.96 23.12 -0.64
C THR A 68 -1.51 24.02 -1.75
N ASP A 69 -0.69 24.39 -2.74
CA ASP A 69 -1.13 25.18 -3.89
C ASP A 69 -1.98 24.33 -4.85
N PRO A 70 -3.15 24.82 -5.31
CA PRO A 70 -4.04 24.06 -6.17
C PRO A 70 -3.42 23.63 -7.51
N ILE A 71 -2.53 24.43 -8.11
CA ILE A 71 -1.90 24.10 -9.39
C ILE A 71 -0.87 23.00 -9.18
N ASP A 72 -0.02 23.13 -8.17
CA ASP A 72 0.98 22.12 -7.83
C ASP A 72 0.32 20.79 -7.44
N HIS A 73 -0.84 20.87 -6.77
CA HIS A 73 -1.66 19.71 -6.44
C HIS A 73 -2.12 18.99 -7.72
N ILE A 74 -2.72 19.70 -8.68
CA ILE A 74 -3.17 19.10 -9.95
C ILE A 74 -2.00 18.48 -10.74
N VAL A 75 -0.85 19.15 -10.80
CA VAL A 75 0.34 18.66 -11.51
C VAL A 75 0.87 17.37 -10.87
N THR A 76 0.90 17.30 -9.55
CA THR A 76 1.30 16.09 -8.81
C THR A 76 0.39 14.90 -9.14
N TRP A 77 -0.92 15.11 -9.16
CA TRP A 77 -1.89 14.05 -9.49
C TRP A 77 -1.81 13.59 -10.94
N PHE A 78 -1.58 14.53 -11.85
CA PHE A 78 -1.39 14.20 -13.26
C PHE A 78 -0.22 13.21 -13.42
N TRP A 79 0.94 13.50 -12.82
CA TRP A 79 2.10 12.63 -12.92
C TRP A 79 1.94 11.31 -12.16
N ALA A 80 1.32 11.34 -10.97
CA ALA A 80 1.01 10.12 -10.22
C ALA A 80 0.10 9.19 -11.02
N ALA A 81 -0.96 9.74 -11.64
CA ALA A 81 -1.86 8.99 -12.51
C ALA A 81 -1.17 8.48 -13.78
N TYR A 82 -0.25 9.27 -14.35
CA TYR A 82 0.54 8.87 -15.53
C TYR A 82 1.45 7.69 -15.24
N ILE A 83 2.14 7.67 -14.09
CA ILE A 83 3.07 6.58 -13.70
C ILE A 83 2.31 5.31 -13.29
N GLN A 84 1.11 5.47 -12.73
CA GLN A 84 0.25 4.35 -12.31
C GLN A 84 -0.42 3.62 -13.49
N ARG A 85 -0.35 4.18 -14.70
CA ARG A 85 -0.90 3.62 -15.95
C ARG A 85 0.04 2.59 -16.56
#